data_AF-A0A2R4WXD0-F1
#
_entry.id   AF-A0A2R4WXD0-F1
#
_cell.length_a   1.000
_cell.length_b   1.000
_cell.length_c   1.000
_cell.angle_alpha   90.00
_cell.angle_beta   90.00
_cell.angle_gamma   90.00
#
_symmetry.space_group_name_H-M   'P 1'
#
loop_
_entity.id
_entity.type
_entity.pdbx_description
1 polymer ?
#
loop_
_entity_poly.entity_id
_entity_poly.type
_entity_poly.pdbx_seq_one_letter_code
_entity_poly.pdbx_strand_id
1 'polypeptide(L)'
;MSTTPASGKLTPSGTFPTPYGVAVPVFEPPAPDPSGEEHVLFSMDGTATCAGIHDPEQRRRFIEEATRTGRFPRFEDFGGHAVPRVLLPRPRDPAYPRIPQVEGMPAEAWITGLMDRFRWCDRAEFLVSIIGENLDQIGAGRALAEEFFPIALSVLLTGALEHVPEPEIDCLEAAAFYAVSEHAEWRAAGLQWLTPFRETWFRDWRDARPSYARFASLLTPVYGLPAWLGSAEGAP
;
A
#
# COMPACT_ATOMS: atom_id res chain seq x y z
N MET A 1 27.91 20.20 -27.37
CA MET A 1 28.67 18.96 -27.66
C MET A 1 27.68 17.82 -27.60
N SER A 2 27.55 17.10 -28.71
CA SER A 2 26.56 16.04 -28.92
C SER A 2 27.10 14.74 -28.33
N THR A 3 26.48 14.24 -27.28
CA THR A 3 26.67 12.87 -26.80
C THR A 3 25.40 12.11 -27.08
N THR A 4 25.35 11.45 -28.23
CA THR A 4 24.43 10.33 -28.44
C THR A 4 24.77 9.28 -27.39
N PRO A 5 23.88 8.90 -26.46
CA PRO A 5 24.16 7.78 -25.59
C PRO A 5 24.19 6.51 -26.43
N ALA A 6 25.22 5.70 -26.23
CA ALA A 6 25.29 4.36 -26.79
C ALA A 6 23.99 3.61 -26.48
N SER A 7 23.39 2.97 -27.50
CA SER A 7 22.21 2.13 -27.37
C SER A 7 22.54 0.80 -26.67
N GLY A 8 23.19 0.85 -25.51
CA GLY A 8 23.27 -0.30 -24.62
C GLY A 8 21.88 -0.53 -24.05
N LYS A 9 21.34 -1.74 -24.22
CA LYS A 9 20.13 -2.14 -23.48
C LYS A 9 20.46 -2.02 -22.00
N LEU A 10 19.79 -1.11 -21.30
CA LEU A 10 19.87 -1.03 -19.84
C LEU A 10 19.22 -2.30 -19.28
N THR A 11 19.97 -3.04 -18.46
CA THR A 11 19.47 -4.23 -17.76
C THR A 11 18.91 -3.80 -16.41
N PRO A 12 17.72 -4.26 -15.99
CA PRO A 12 17.20 -3.95 -14.66
C PRO A 12 18.14 -4.43 -13.56
N SER A 13 18.44 -3.56 -12.60
CA SER A 13 19.26 -3.86 -11.42
C SER A 13 18.43 -4.14 -10.16
N GLY A 14 17.13 -3.81 -10.19
CA GLY A 14 16.21 -4.05 -9.09
C GLY A 14 14.81 -3.52 -9.36
N THR A 15 14.04 -3.33 -8.29
CA THR A 15 12.72 -2.69 -8.35
C THR A 15 12.58 -1.62 -7.28
N PHE A 16 11.76 -0.62 -7.56
CA PHE A 16 11.38 0.45 -6.64
C PHE A 16 9.88 0.33 -6.32
N PRO A 17 9.49 0.24 -5.03
CA PRO A 17 8.09 0.22 -4.65
C PRO A 17 7.49 1.61 -4.84
N THR A 18 6.48 1.74 -5.68
CA THR A 18 5.76 3.00 -5.86
C THR A 18 4.76 3.20 -4.73
N PRO A 19 4.35 4.45 -4.44
CA PRO A 19 3.26 4.74 -3.50
C PRO A 19 1.90 4.12 -3.87
N TYR A 20 1.75 3.59 -5.09
CA TYR A 20 0.51 3.09 -5.66
C TYR A 20 0.37 1.57 -5.61
N GLY A 21 1.13 0.89 -4.74
CA GLY A 21 1.00 -0.55 -4.51
C GLY A 21 1.57 -1.44 -5.61
N VAL A 22 2.39 -0.88 -6.51
CA VAL A 22 3.11 -1.60 -7.58
C VAL A 22 4.60 -1.28 -7.54
N ALA A 23 5.44 -2.22 -7.97
CA ALA A 23 6.88 -2.01 -8.10
C ALA A 23 7.28 -1.77 -9.55
N VAL A 24 8.19 -0.82 -9.78
CA VAL A 24 8.72 -0.51 -11.12
C VAL A 24 10.20 -0.92 -11.22
N PRO A 25 10.67 -1.40 -12.38
CA PRO A 25 12.09 -1.69 -12.58
C PRO A 25 12.95 -0.43 -12.45
N VAL A 26 14.12 -0.59 -11.83
CA VAL A 26 15.19 0.42 -11.82
C VAL A 26 16.43 -0.08 -12.54
N PHE A 27 17.22 0.85 -13.07
CA PHE A 27 18.39 0.58 -13.88
C PHE A 27 19.61 1.29 -13.31
N GLU A 28 20.76 0.64 -13.42
CA GLU A 28 22.04 1.28 -13.10
C GLU A 28 22.40 2.34 -14.15
N PRO A 29 22.98 3.47 -13.73
CA PRO A 29 23.51 4.45 -14.67
C PRO A 29 24.70 3.86 -15.45
N PRO A 30 24.84 4.20 -16.74
CA PRO A 30 25.89 3.65 -17.60
C PRO A 30 27.32 4.08 -17.21
N ALA A 31 27.45 5.10 -16.37
CA ALA A 31 28.71 5.51 -15.77
C ALA A 31 28.46 5.94 -14.31
N PRO A 32 29.42 5.69 -13.39
CA PRO A 32 29.30 6.16 -12.02
C PRO A 32 29.21 7.69 -11.98
N ASP A 33 28.36 8.20 -11.10
CA ASP A 33 28.24 9.64 -10.89
C ASP A 33 29.56 10.20 -10.33
N PRO A 34 30.19 11.20 -10.97
CA PRO A 34 31.37 11.85 -10.43
C PRO A 34 31.13 12.56 -9.09
N SER A 35 29.88 12.82 -8.70
CA SER A 35 29.51 13.33 -7.38
C SER A 35 29.56 12.27 -6.27
N GLY A 36 29.59 10.98 -6.63
CA GLY A 36 29.53 9.88 -5.68
C GLY A 36 28.12 9.59 -5.14
N GLU A 37 27.09 10.29 -5.60
CA GLU A 37 25.70 9.96 -5.26
C GLU A 37 25.24 8.72 -6.03
N GLU A 38 24.85 7.68 -5.29
CA GLU A 38 24.16 6.53 -5.87
C GLU A 38 22.78 6.97 -6.34
N HIS A 39 22.57 6.97 -7.65
CA HIS A 39 21.26 7.21 -8.25
C HIS A 39 20.87 6.05 -9.15
N VAL A 40 19.56 5.83 -9.25
CA VAL A 40 18.97 4.84 -10.15
C VAL A 40 18.20 5.53 -11.25
N LEU A 41 18.16 4.90 -12.41
CA LEU A 41 17.37 5.37 -13.55
C LEU A 41 16.03 4.64 -13.58
N PHE A 42 14.99 5.35 -14.02
CA PHE A 42 13.69 4.78 -14.32
C PHE A 42 13.46 4.78 -15.83
N SER A 43 12.73 3.79 -16.33
CA SER A 43 12.17 3.90 -17.68
C SER A 43 11.12 5.02 -17.72
N MET A 44 10.77 5.48 -18.92
CA MET A 44 9.68 6.47 -19.07
C MET A 44 8.33 5.93 -18.58
N ASP A 45 8.07 4.64 -18.72
CA ASP A 45 6.87 3.98 -18.18
C ASP A 45 6.91 3.86 -16.65
N GLY A 46 8.07 3.52 -16.08
CA GLY A 46 8.27 3.54 -14.62
C GLY A 46 8.08 4.94 -14.04
N THR A 47 8.57 5.96 -14.75
CA THR A 47 8.36 7.38 -14.39
C THR A 47 6.89 7.77 -14.43
N ALA A 48 6.16 7.37 -15.49
CA ALA A 48 4.72 7.62 -15.60
C ALA A 48 3.91 6.93 -14.48
N THR A 49 4.33 5.72 -14.10
CA THR A 49 3.75 4.98 -12.97
C THR A 49 4.03 5.70 -11.64
N CYS A 50 5.27 6.14 -11.39
CA CYS A 50 5.62 6.95 -10.22
C CYS A 50 4.88 8.30 -10.18
N ALA A 51 4.48 8.83 -11.34
CA ALA A 51 3.62 10.01 -11.47
C ALA A 51 2.11 9.71 -11.27
N GLY A 52 1.76 8.49 -10.88
CA GLY A 52 0.41 8.07 -10.54
C GLY A 52 -0.49 7.78 -11.74
N ILE A 53 0.05 7.67 -12.96
CA ILE A 53 -0.75 7.40 -14.17
C ILE A 53 -1.08 5.91 -14.24
N HIS A 54 -2.31 5.55 -13.84
CA HIS A 54 -2.80 4.16 -13.79
C HIS A 54 -3.09 3.55 -15.16
N ASP A 55 -3.70 4.32 -16.06
CA ASP A 55 -4.14 3.81 -17.36
C ASP A 55 -2.95 3.59 -18.32
N PRO A 56 -2.74 2.38 -18.86
CA PRO A 56 -1.63 2.09 -19.77
C PRO A 56 -1.60 2.93 -21.05
N GLU A 57 -2.78 3.26 -21.60
CA GLU A 57 -2.91 4.09 -22.80
C GLU A 57 -2.58 5.56 -22.47
N GLN A 58 -2.96 6.04 -21.29
CA GLN A 58 -2.52 7.36 -20.84
C GLN A 58 -1.02 7.43 -20.58
N ARG A 59 -0.42 6.37 -20.01
CA ARG A 59 1.05 6.27 -19.89
C ARG A 59 1.72 6.35 -21.26
N ARG A 60 1.21 5.62 -22.26
CA ARG A 60 1.73 5.70 -23.63
C ARG A 60 1.69 7.13 -24.18
N ARG A 61 0.56 7.82 -24.05
CA ARG A 61 0.40 9.22 -24.49
C ARG A 61 1.33 10.18 -23.75
N PHE A 62 1.52 9.98 -22.44
CA PHE A 62 2.45 10.76 -21.62
C PHE A 62 3.90 10.59 -22.12
N ILE A 63 4.31 9.35 -22.39
CA ILE A 63 5.66 9.01 -22.89
C ILE A 63 5.89 9.62 -24.28
N GLU A 64 4.90 9.53 -25.16
CA GLU A 64 4.97 10.12 -26.51
C GLU A 64 5.13 11.64 -26.45
N GLU A 65 4.35 12.31 -25.62
CA GLU A 65 4.42 13.76 -25.44
C GLU A 65 5.75 14.20 -24.82
N ALA A 66 6.23 13.47 -23.81
CA ALA A 66 7.52 13.74 -23.19
C ALA A 66 8.68 13.57 -24.17
N THR A 67 8.64 12.52 -24.99
CA THR A 67 9.64 12.25 -26.04
C THR A 67 9.61 13.33 -27.12
N ARG A 68 8.42 13.76 -27.54
CA ARG A 68 8.22 14.79 -28.58
C ARG A 68 8.72 16.16 -28.14
N THR A 69 8.50 16.53 -26.89
CA THR A 69 8.81 17.87 -26.37
C THR A 69 10.18 17.95 -25.68
N GLY A 70 10.77 16.81 -25.32
CA GLY A 70 11.98 16.72 -24.49
C GLY A 70 11.77 17.21 -23.05
N ARG A 71 10.52 17.30 -22.59
CA ARG A 71 10.14 17.78 -21.25
C ARG A 71 9.04 16.88 -20.68
N PHE A 72 9.02 16.68 -19.38
CA PHE A 72 7.89 16.00 -18.74
C PHE A 72 6.64 16.88 -18.81
N PRO A 73 5.54 16.43 -19.42
CA PRO A 73 4.28 17.13 -19.36
C PRO A 73 3.69 17.01 -17.96
N ARG A 74 2.64 17.80 -17.68
CA ARG A 74 1.90 17.69 -16.42
C ARG A 74 1.21 16.34 -16.37
N PHE A 75 1.50 15.53 -15.36
CA PHE A 75 0.97 14.16 -15.27
C PHE A 75 -0.55 14.15 -15.06
N GLU A 76 -1.12 15.21 -14.48
CA GLU A 76 -2.56 15.32 -14.27
C GLU A 76 -3.35 15.34 -15.59
N ASP A 77 -2.75 15.86 -16.67
CA ASP A 77 -3.37 15.86 -18.01
C ASP A 77 -3.53 14.44 -18.60
N PHE A 78 -2.88 13.46 -17.98
CA PHE A 78 -2.89 12.04 -18.34
C PHE A 78 -3.52 11.18 -17.23
N GLY A 79 -4.24 11.79 -16.28
CA GLY A 79 -4.84 11.06 -15.15
C GLY A 79 -3.85 10.61 -14.08
N GLY A 80 -2.65 11.20 -14.07
CA GLY A 80 -1.71 11.07 -12.97
C GLY A 80 -2.17 11.82 -11.73
N HIS A 81 -1.62 11.43 -10.59
CA HIS A 81 -1.94 12.02 -9.30
C HIS A 81 -0.64 12.25 -8.53
N ALA A 82 -0.58 13.38 -7.81
CA ALA A 82 0.45 13.56 -6.80
C ALA A 82 0.16 12.61 -5.63
N VAL A 83 1.21 12.06 -5.05
CA VAL A 83 1.11 11.18 -3.87
C VAL A 83 0.50 11.97 -2.72
N PRO A 84 -0.69 11.60 -2.21
CA PRO A 84 -1.25 12.27 -1.05
C PRO A 84 -0.38 11.99 0.18
N ARG A 85 -0.23 13.00 1.04
CA ARG A 85 0.42 12.87 2.35
C ARG A 85 -0.62 13.21 3.40
N VAL A 86 -1.15 12.21 4.10
CA VAL A 86 -2.25 12.37 5.07
C VAL A 86 -1.72 12.13 6.48
N LEU A 87 -1.77 13.15 7.33
CA LEU A 87 -1.25 13.07 8.69
C LEU A 87 -1.90 11.94 9.50
N LEU A 88 -1.08 11.23 10.27
CA LEU A 88 -1.49 10.22 11.24
C LEU A 88 -1.33 10.78 12.64
N PRO A 89 -2.39 11.36 13.23
CA PRO A 89 -2.31 11.81 14.61
C PRO A 89 -2.15 10.61 15.54
N ARG A 90 -1.38 10.78 16.62
CA ARG A 90 -1.28 9.75 17.66
C ARG A 90 -2.64 9.55 18.32
N PRO A 91 -3.14 8.31 18.45
CA PRO A 91 -4.42 8.04 19.09
C PRO A 91 -4.41 8.52 20.53
N ARG A 92 -5.54 9.10 20.97
CA ARG A 92 -5.70 9.52 22.37
C ARG A 92 -5.82 8.32 23.30
N ASP A 93 -6.55 7.30 22.85
CA ASP A 93 -6.86 6.09 23.61
C ASP A 93 -6.31 4.85 22.89
N PRO A 94 -5.04 4.48 23.12
CA PRO A 94 -4.41 3.38 22.40
C PRO A 94 -5.12 2.03 22.62
N ALA A 95 -5.14 1.20 21.59
CA ALA A 95 -5.66 -0.16 21.58
C ALA A 95 -4.74 -1.14 22.30
N TYR A 96 -3.41 -1.04 22.09
CA TYR A 96 -2.46 -2.03 22.59
C TYR A 96 -2.54 -2.27 24.11
N PRO A 97 -2.63 -1.24 24.99
CA PRO A 97 -2.76 -1.49 26.44
C PRO A 97 -4.04 -2.23 26.85
N ARG A 98 -5.05 -2.30 25.98
CA ARG A 98 -6.32 -2.99 26.21
C ARG A 98 -6.28 -4.44 25.74
N ILE A 99 -5.24 -4.84 25.01
CA ILE A 99 -5.04 -6.21 24.54
C ILE A 99 -4.59 -7.08 25.71
N PRO A 100 -5.28 -8.20 26.03
CA PRO A 100 -4.91 -9.04 27.17
C PRO A 100 -3.49 -9.61 27.05
N GLN A 101 -2.64 -9.36 28.03
CA GLN A 101 -1.24 -9.81 28.01
C GLN A 101 -1.12 -11.25 28.55
N VAL A 102 -1.69 -12.21 27.81
CA VAL A 102 -1.70 -13.63 28.18
C VAL A 102 -0.65 -14.38 27.36
N GLU A 103 0.03 -15.35 27.98
CA GLU A 103 0.98 -16.23 27.29
C GLU A 103 0.32 -16.90 26.07
N GLY A 104 0.94 -16.76 24.89
CA GLY A 104 0.41 -17.25 23.62
C GLY A 104 -0.45 -16.26 22.83
N MET A 105 -0.69 -15.04 23.31
CA MET A 105 -1.36 -14.02 22.51
C MET A 105 -0.44 -13.49 21.40
N PRO A 106 -0.90 -13.37 20.13
CA PRO A 106 -0.02 -13.08 19.01
C PRO A 106 0.37 -11.60 18.87
N ALA A 107 -0.06 -10.70 19.75
CA ALA A 107 0.15 -9.26 19.61
C ALA A 107 1.63 -8.89 19.43
N GLU A 108 2.52 -9.45 20.25
CA GLU A 108 3.97 -9.23 20.13
C GLU A 108 4.53 -9.75 18.81
N ALA A 109 4.07 -10.91 18.34
CA ALA A 109 4.52 -11.47 17.06
C ALA A 109 4.11 -10.58 15.86
N TRP A 110 2.94 -9.94 15.92
CA TRP A 110 2.51 -8.98 14.91
C TRP A 110 3.35 -7.71 14.96
N ILE A 111 3.64 -7.19 16.16
CA ILE A 111 4.48 -6.01 16.35
C ILE A 111 5.90 -6.28 15.82
N THR A 112 6.56 -7.35 16.28
CA THR A 112 7.89 -7.71 15.80
C THR A 112 7.90 -7.92 14.29
N GLY A 113 6.92 -8.65 13.74
CA GLY A 113 6.83 -8.89 12.30
C GLY A 113 6.67 -7.61 11.48
N LEU A 114 5.92 -6.62 11.96
CA LEU A 114 5.84 -5.31 11.31
C LEU A 114 7.13 -4.51 11.41
N MET A 115 7.76 -4.51 12.59
CA MET A 115 8.96 -3.72 12.85
C MET A 115 10.20 -4.27 12.15
N ASP A 116 10.27 -5.58 11.91
CA ASP A 116 11.34 -6.22 11.13
C ASP A 116 11.30 -5.87 9.63
N ARG A 117 10.23 -5.22 9.18
CA ARG A 117 10.00 -4.85 7.78
C ARG A 117 10.06 -3.34 7.61
N PHE A 118 10.99 -2.89 6.80
CA PHE A 118 11.22 -1.45 6.57
C PHE A 118 10.21 -0.83 5.60
N ARG A 119 9.75 -1.58 4.59
CA ARG A 119 8.88 -1.07 3.52
C ARG A 119 7.44 -1.50 3.72
N TRP A 120 6.50 -0.65 3.33
CA TRP A 120 5.08 -0.96 3.44
C TRP A 120 4.60 -2.12 2.58
N CYS A 121 5.17 -2.32 1.38
CA CYS A 121 4.85 -3.48 0.56
C CYS A 121 5.15 -4.79 1.31
N ASP A 122 6.29 -4.86 2.01
CA ASP A 122 6.67 -6.03 2.80
C ASP A 122 5.77 -6.20 4.04
N ARG A 123 5.49 -5.09 4.74
CA ARG A 123 4.56 -5.08 5.89
C ARG A 123 3.17 -5.54 5.48
N ALA A 124 2.69 -5.10 4.32
CA ALA A 124 1.40 -5.46 3.78
C ALA A 124 1.33 -6.96 3.46
N GLU A 125 2.34 -7.52 2.80
CA GLU A 125 2.39 -8.97 2.54
C GLU A 125 2.31 -9.78 3.83
N PHE A 126 3.06 -9.37 4.87
CA PHE A 126 2.99 -9.98 6.19
C PHE A 126 1.60 -9.89 6.81
N LEU A 127 1.01 -8.70 6.85
CA LEU A 127 -0.31 -8.48 7.42
C LEU A 127 -1.40 -9.26 6.66
N VAL A 128 -1.37 -9.27 5.32
CA VAL A 128 -2.30 -10.04 4.51
C VAL A 128 -2.18 -11.54 4.81
N SER A 129 -0.95 -12.06 4.93
CA SER A 129 -0.71 -13.47 5.27
C SER A 129 -1.34 -13.82 6.62
N ILE A 130 -0.99 -13.06 7.67
CA ILE A 130 -1.42 -13.39 9.02
C ILE A 130 -2.92 -13.19 9.23
N ILE A 131 -3.53 -12.20 8.56
CA ILE A 131 -4.99 -12.01 8.55
C ILE A 131 -5.66 -13.19 7.84
N GLY A 132 -5.14 -13.61 6.68
CA GLY A 132 -5.66 -14.76 5.94
C GLY A 132 -5.65 -16.04 6.77
N GLU A 133 -4.50 -16.38 7.36
CA GLU A 133 -4.34 -17.55 8.23
C GLU A 133 -5.35 -17.54 9.39
N ASN A 134 -5.57 -16.39 10.03
CA ASN A 134 -6.54 -16.28 11.12
C ASN A 134 -7.99 -16.39 10.61
N LEU A 135 -8.33 -15.79 9.48
CA LEU A 135 -9.67 -15.89 8.89
C LEU A 135 -10.03 -17.32 8.44
N ASP A 136 -9.04 -18.11 8.02
CA ASP A 136 -9.24 -19.51 7.62
C ASP A 136 -9.49 -20.43 8.82
N GLN A 137 -8.90 -20.12 9.98
CA GLN A 137 -9.20 -20.83 11.23
C GLN A 137 -10.65 -20.65 11.68
N ILE A 138 -11.28 -19.50 11.39
CA ILE A 138 -12.72 -19.30 11.63
C ILE A 138 -13.54 -20.25 10.76
N GLY A 139 -13.26 -20.28 9.46
CA GLY A 139 -14.01 -21.10 8.50
C GLY A 139 -13.91 -22.60 8.76
N ALA A 140 -12.86 -23.03 9.47
CA ALA A 140 -12.69 -24.40 9.94
C ALA A 140 -13.48 -24.75 11.22
N GLY A 141 -14.35 -23.85 11.71
CA GLY A 141 -15.20 -24.07 12.89
C GLY A 141 -14.44 -24.09 14.22
N ARG A 142 -13.23 -23.51 14.27
CA ARG A 142 -12.34 -23.53 15.44
C ARG A 142 -12.45 -22.29 16.33
N ALA A 143 -13.24 -21.28 15.96
CA ALA A 143 -13.33 -20.01 16.67
C ALA A 143 -14.71 -19.74 17.29
N LEU A 144 -14.71 -19.11 18.47
CA LEU A 144 -15.89 -18.52 19.12
C LEU A 144 -16.51 -17.45 18.19
N ALA A 145 -17.84 -17.52 18.02
CA ALA A 145 -18.75 -16.54 17.40
C ALA A 145 -18.14 -15.71 16.25
N GLU A 146 -18.43 -16.12 15.01
CA GLU A 146 -17.93 -15.56 13.74
C GLU A 146 -17.98 -14.02 13.66
N GLU A 147 -18.92 -13.38 14.36
CA GLU A 147 -19.11 -11.92 14.37
C GLU A 147 -18.05 -11.16 15.18
N PHE A 148 -17.46 -11.75 16.23
CA PHE A 148 -16.49 -11.05 17.09
C PHE A 148 -15.05 -11.18 16.60
N PHE A 149 -14.76 -12.20 15.82
CA PHE A 149 -13.40 -12.50 15.40
C PHE A 149 -12.79 -11.42 14.49
N PRO A 150 -13.50 -10.86 13.49
CA PRO A 150 -12.98 -9.75 12.68
C PRO A 150 -12.62 -8.52 13.53
N ILE A 151 -13.43 -8.23 14.56
CA ILE A 151 -13.19 -7.15 15.51
C ILE A 151 -11.90 -7.42 16.28
N ALA A 152 -11.74 -8.63 16.83
CA ALA A 152 -10.53 -9.02 17.55
C ALA A 152 -9.27 -8.90 16.67
N LEU A 153 -9.36 -9.28 15.39
CA LEU A 153 -8.27 -9.08 14.43
C LEU A 153 -7.99 -7.59 14.15
N SER A 154 -9.02 -6.74 14.04
CA SER A 154 -8.82 -5.30 13.88
C SER A 154 -8.16 -4.67 15.11
N VAL A 155 -8.51 -5.12 16.32
CA VAL A 155 -7.83 -4.70 17.56
C VAL A 155 -6.36 -5.11 17.54
N LEU A 156 -6.04 -6.34 17.16
CA LEU A 156 -4.65 -6.82 17.05
C LEU A 156 -3.86 -6.05 15.99
N LEU A 157 -4.44 -5.87 14.80
CA LEU A 157 -3.88 -5.04 13.73
C LEU A 157 -3.59 -3.63 14.26
N THR A 158 -4.56 -3.01 14.93
CA THR A 158 -4.42 -1.63 15.43
C THR A 158 -3.33 -1.53 16.49
N GLY A 159 -3.28 -2.46 17.44
CA GLY A 159 -2.21 -2.50 18.43
C GLY A 159 -0.82 -2.69 17.79
N ALA A 160 -0.73 -3.44 16.69
CA ALA A 160 0.51 -3.58 15.93
C ALA A 160 0.88 -2.28 15.18
N LEU A 161 -0.10 -1.62 14.56
CA LEU A 161 0.09 -0.33 13.86
C LEU A 161 0.54 0.80 14.80
N GLU A 162 0.14 0.78 16.08
CA GLU A 162 0.61 1.76 17.10
C GLU A 162 2.10 1.78 17.33
N HIS A 163 2.82 0.74 16.91
CA HIS A 163 4.26 0.65 17.03
C HIS A 163 5.00 1.11 15.77
N VAL A 164 4.28 1.29 14.66
CA VAL A 164 4.86 1.81 13.42
C VAL A 164 5.06 3.32 13.57
N PRO A 165 6.31 3.84 13.51
CA PRO A 165 6.62 5.22 13.91
C PRO A 165 6.37 6.24 12.77
N GLU A 166 5.27 6.11 12.05
CA GLU A 166 4.99 6.93 10.88
C GLU A 166 4.09 8.14 11.20
N PRO A 167 4.49 9.35 10.81
CA PRO A 167 3.71 10.55 11.09
C PRO A 167 2.57 10.80 10.10
N GLU A 168 2.51 10.04 9.00
CA GLU A 168 1.55 10.22 7.92
C GLU A 168 1.47 8.97 7.03
N ILE A 169 0.39 8.89 6.25
CA ILE A 169 0.17 7.93 5.17
C ILE A 169 0.65 8.57 3.88
N ASP A 170 1.61 7.92 3.21
CA ASP A 170 2.17 8.33 1.93
C ASP A 170 2.12 7.22 0.86
N CYS A 171 1.54 6.05 1.17
CA CYS A 171 1.40 4.95 0.24
C CYS A 171 0.10 4.15 0.44
N LEU A 172 -0.25 3.38 -0.59
CA LEU A 172 -1.50 2.64 -0.70
C LEU A 172 -1.62 1.56 0.37
N GLU A 173 -0.56 0.79 0.58
CA GLU A 173 -0.52 -0.27 1.57
C GLU A 173 -0.79 0.25 2.98
N ALA A 174 -0.13 1.34 3.38
CA ALA A 174 -0.38 1.99 4.65
C ALA A 174 -1.85 2.41 4.76
N ALA A 175 -2.34 3.10 3.72
CA ALA A 175 -3.71 3.58 3.67
C ALA A 175 -4.74 2.44 3.83
N ALA A 176 -4.51 1.31 3.16
CA ALA A 176 -5.34 0.12 3.21
C ALA A 176 -5.50 -0.44 4.63
N PHE A 177 -4.41 -0.53 5.40
CA PHE A 177 -4.45 -1.06 6.76
C PHE A 177 -4.95 -0.05 7.79
N TYR A 178 -4.58 1.22 7.67
CA TYR A 178 -5.14 2.26 8.54
C TYR A 178 -6.65 2.42 8.34
N ALA A 179 -7.16 2.27 7.10
CA ALA A 179 -8.58 2.33 6.78
C ALA A 179 -9.45 1.27 7.50
N VAL A 180 -8.86 0.15 7.92
CA VAL A 180 -9.56 -0.96 8.61
C VAL A 180 -9.15 -1.10 10.09
N SER A 181 -8.43 -0.12 10.64
CA SER A 181 -8.03 -0.07 12.05
C SER A 181 -9.20 0.30 12.98
N GLU A 182 -9.03 0.17 14.29
CA GLU A 182 -10.00 0.52 15.32
C GLU A 182 -10.08 2.03 15.58
N HIS A 183 -9.01 2.77 15.33
CA HIS A 183 -8.96 4.21 15.54
C HIS A 183 -9.72 4.95 14.46
N ALA A 184 -10.76 5.69 14.83
CA ALA A 184 -11.62 6.40 13.88
C ALA A 184 -10.82 7.44 13.07
N GLU A 185 -9.87 8.14 13.71
CA GLU A 185 -8.97 9.10 13.09
C GLU A 185 -8.09 8.46 12.01
N TRP A 186 -7.56 7.26 12.27
CA TRP A 186 -6.71 6.54 11.32
C TRP A 186 -7.53 5.95 10.19
N ARG A 187 -8.72 5.41 10.50
CA ARG A 187 -9.65 4.98 9.45
C ARG A 187 -9.98 6.12 8.50
N ALA A 188 -10.32 7.29 9.05
CA ALA A 188 -10.61 8.48 8.24
C ALA A 188 -9.41 8.88 7.38
N ALA A 189 -8.19 8.87 7.93
CA ALA A 189 -6.97 9.18 7.19
C ALA A 189 -6.71 8.17 6.05
N GLY A 190 -6.85 6.87 6.32
CA GLY A 190 -6.71 5.82 5.31
C GLY A 190 -7.75 5.95 4.20
N LEU A 191 -9.03 6.15 4.55
CA LEU A 191 -10.10 6.40 3.59
C LEU A 191 -9.87 7.65 2.75
N GLN A 192 -9.40 8.74 3.36
CA GLN A 192 -9.06 9.98 2.66
C GLN A 192 -7.97 9.73 1.62
N TRP A 193 -6.92 8.99 1.97
CA TRP A 193 -5.83 8.66 1.05
C TRP A 193 -6.31 7.75 -0.10
N LEU A 194 -7.13 6.73 0.20
CA LEU A 194 -7.60 5.75 -0.79
C LEU A 194 -8.65 6.29 -1.76
N THR A 195 -9.47 7.25 -1.34
CA THR A 195 -10.65 7.72 -2.11
C THR A 195 -10.35 8.09 -3.56
N PRO A 196 -9.26 8.83 -3.89
CA PRO A 196 -8.91 9.14 -5.28
C PRO A 196 -8.57 7.92 -6.13
N PHE A 197 -8.12 6.83 -5.50
CA PHE A 197 -7.59 5.63 -6.16
C PHE A 197 -8.53 4.43 -6.10
N ARG A 198 -9.73 4.61 -5.53
CA ARG A 198 -10.68 3.52 -5.24
C ARG A 198 -11.07 2.69 -6.47
N GLU A 199 -11.11 3.31 -7.65
CA GLU A 199 -11.48 2.66 -8.93
C GLU A 199 -10.25 2.33 -9.80
N THR A 200 -9.03 2.51 -9.28
CA THR A 200 -7.78 2.34 -10.03
C THR A 200 -6.80 1.49 -9.22
N TRP A 201 -5.69 2.08 -8.76
CA TRP A 201 -4.62 1.40 -8.05
C TRP A 201 -5.13 0.60 -6.84
N PHE A 202 -6.06 1.15 -6.06
CA PHE A 202 -6.58 0.44 -4.90
C PHE A 202 -7.47 -0.74 -5.26
N ARG A 203 -8.34 -0.60 -6.26
CA ARG A 203 -9.15 -1.72 -6.77
C ARG A 203 -8.24 -2.89 -7.15
N ASP A 204 -7.26 -2.62 -8.00
CA ASP A 204 -6.36 -3.66 -8.52
C ASP A 204 -5.53 -4.28 -7.39
N TRP A 205 -5.05 -3.47 -6.44
CA TRP A 205 -4.29 -3.94 -5.28
C TRP A 205 -5.14 -4.82 -4.34
N ARG A 206 -6.39 -4.42 -4.08
CA ARG A 206 -7.36 -5.13 -3.24
C ARG A 206 -7.76 -6.45 -3.87
N ASP A 207 -8.07 -6.46 -5.17
CA ASP A 207 -8.53 -7.65 -5.88
C ASP A 207 -7.44 -8.72 -5.98
N ALA A 208 -6.17 -8.30 -6.02
CA ALA A 208 -5.03 -9.20 -5.90
C ALA A 208 -4.84 -9.78 -4.48
N ARG A 209 -5.59 -9.32 -3.47
CA ARG A 209 -5.43 -9.65 -2.04
C ARG A 209 -6.77 -10.07 -1.40
N PRO A 210 -7.28 -11.26 -1.74
CA PRO A 210 -8.60 -11.72 -1.28
C PRO A 210 -8.74 -11.77 0.25
N SER A 211 -7.67 -12.10 0.98
CA SER A 211 -7.70 -12.10 2.46
C SER A 211 -7.94 -10.70 3.04
N TYR A 212 -7.33 -9.66 2.43
CA TYR A 212 -7.61 -8.27 2.81
C TYR A 212 -9.05 -7.89 2.48
N ALA A 213 -9.51 -8.18 1.26
CA ALA A 213 -10.86 -7.86 0.81
C ALA A 213 -11.94 -8.51 1.70
N ARG A 214 -11.75 -9.80 2.05
CA ARG A 214 -12.60 -10.54 2.99
C ARG A 214 -12.59 -9.88 4.38
N PHE A 215 -11.40 -9.53 4.90
CA PHE A 215 -11.28 -8.87 6.19
C PHE A 215 -12.03 -7.52 6.22
N ALA A 216 -11.79 -6.66 5.23
CA ALA A 216 -12.45 -5.36 5.13
C ALA A 216 -13.99 -5.50 4.97
N SER A 217 -14.45 -6.51 4.24
CA SER A 217 -15.89 -6.82 4.11
C SER A 217 -16.52 -7.18 5.45
N LEU A 218 -15.84 -7.98 6.27
CA LEU A 218 -16.33 -8.38 7.59
C LEU A 218 -16.39 -7.20 8.57
N LEU A 219 -15.51 -6.22 8.42
CA LEU A 219 -15.48 -5.00 9.23
C LEU A 219 -16.46 -3.92 8.76
N THR A 220 -16.99 -4.03 7.55
CA THR A 220 -17.95 -3.08 6.97
C THR A 220 -19.17 -2.84 7.85
N PRO A 221 -19.93 -3.87 8.29
CA PRO A 221 -21.08 -3.66 9.18
C PRO A 221 -20.69 -3.18 10.59
N VAL A 222 -19.45 -3.43 11.03
CA VAL A 222 -18.98 -3.08 12.38
C VAL A 222 -18.64 -1.59 12.47
N TYR A 223 -17.82 -1.08 11.55
CA TYR A 223 -17.33 0.31 11.60
C TYR A 223 -18.02 1.23 10.61
N GLY A 224 -18.99 0.75 9.83
CA GLY A 224 -19.64 1.51 8.76
C GLY A 224 -18.67 1.86 7.63
N LEU A 225 -17.78 0.92 7.28
CA LEU A 225 -16.80 1.13 6.21
C LEU A 225 -17.49 1.20 4.83
N PRO A 226 -16.93 1.91 3.85
CA PRO A 226 -17.43 1.85 2.48
C PRO A 226 -17.27 0.44 1.89
N ALA A 227 -18.32 -0.07 1.23
CA ALA A 227 -18.32 -1.41 0.65
C ALA A 227 -17.15 -1.66 -0.31
N TRP A 228 -16.71 -0.63 -1.05
CA TRP A 228 -15.58 -0.73 -1.99
C TRP A 228 -14.24 -1.05 -1.32
N LEU A 229 -14.10 -0.97 0.01
CA LEU A 229 -12.90 -1.47 0.69
C LEU A 229 -12.80 -3.01 0.63
N GLY A 230 -13.94 -3.70 0.69
CA GLY A 230 -14.01 -5.16 0.79
C GLY A 230 -14.60 -5.87 -0.43
N SER A 231 -15.39 -5.18 -1.26
CA SER A 231 -16.01 -5.78 -2.43
C SER A 231 -14.99 -6.05 -3.53
N ALA A 232 -14.48 -7.27 -3.63
CA ALA A 232 -13.95 -7.77 -4.90
C ALA A 232 -15.14 -7.89 -5.87
N GLU A 233 -15.06 -7.27 -7.05
CA GLU A 233 -16.04 -7.59 -8.10
C GLU A 233 -15.91 -9.09 -8.43
N GLY A 234 -16.91 -9.89 -8.06
CA GLY A 234 -16.96 -11.32 -8.37
C GLY A 234 -17.13 -12.32 -7.22
N ALA A 235 -17.64 -11.93 -6.05
CA ALA A 235 -18.27 -12.89 -5.14
C ALA A 235 -19.80 -12.91 -5.40
N PRO A 236 -20.42 -14.10 -5.53
CA PRO A 236 -21.82 -14.26 -5.93
C PRO A 236 -22.83 -13.61 -4.98
#